data_AF-A0A922M8X7-F1
#
_entry.id   AF-A0A922M8X7-F1
#
_cell.length_a   1.000
_cell.length_b   1.000
_cell.length_c   1.000
_cell.angle_alpha   90.00
_cell.angle_beta   90.00
_cell.angle_gamma   90.00
#
_symmetry.space_group_name_H-M   'P 1'
#
loop_
_entity.id
_entity.type
_entity.pdbx_description
1 polymer ?
#
loop_
_entity_poly.entity_id
_entity_poly.type
_entity_poly.pdbx_seq_one_letter_code
_entity_poly.pdbx_strand_id
1 'polypeptide(L)'
;MIDLFMPFRAFLKFENVCTDNNVFRMHYKVTVIMLLVFTLLVTSKQFFGEPIHCMSDSEKDSDKDAINSYCWIYGTYTLKSRFVGVEGKHMAYPGVGPNKSEDDEQIKHTYYQWVCFVLLGQSVMFYTPRYLWKIWEGGRLKALASDLSSPLVTKDWSEFRRGELVSYLSYTNIHTHNMYALRYAFCEILNLVNVVGQIFLLDIFLGGAFRNYGAAVAAFTHTPRVPANMIDFASVNPMDQFFPKLTKCWLRSYGPSGSLQIKDRLCVLPLNIVNEKIFVILWFWLIILAFVSTLSVLFRVLVLSLRPLRSLMIAGQLRYVKKSTISRIVKRFGYGDWFILYLLGKNMNPIIYKDLIVELSKELEHKTVMV
;
A
#
# COMPACT_ATOMS: atom_id res chain seq x y z
N MET A 1 -20.76 13.84 10.24
CA MET A 1 -20.17 13.15 9.05
C MET A 1 -18.82 13.74 8.63
N ILE A 2 -18.62 15.07 8.72
CA ILE A 2 -17.34 15.75 8.37
C ILE A 2 -16.20 15.41 9.36
N ASP A 3 -16.51 15.14 10.64
CA ASP A 3 -15.49 14.81 11.66
C ASP A 3 -14.77 13.48 11.43
N LEU A 4 -15.42 12.52 10.78
CA LEU A 4 -14.82 11.23 10.43
C LEU A 4 -13.66 11.39 9.44
N PHE A 5 -13.67 12.46 8.64
CA PHE A 5 -12.65 12.73 7.62
C PHE A 5 -11.53 13.68 8.08
N MET A 6 -11.61 14.24 9.30
CA MET A 6 -10.55 15.10 9.85
C MET A 6 -9.16 14.44 9.85
N PRO A 7 -8.99 13.15 10.22
CA PRO A 7 -7.69 12.49 10.16
C PRO A 7 -7.12 12.46 8.73
N PHE A 8 -7.98 12.23 7.73
CA PHE A 8 -7.60 12.19 6.32
C PHE A 8 -7.11 13.54 5.79
N ARG A 9 -7.65 14.65 6.31
CA ARG A 9 -7.21 16.01 5.95
C ARG A 9 -5.75 16.26 6.35
N ALA A 10 -5.27 15.67 7.45
CA ALA A 10 -3.88 15.76 7.85
C ALA A 10 -2.94 15.05 6.85
N PHE A 11 -3.36 13.91 6.29
CA PHE A 11 -2.61 13.19 5.25
C PHE A 11 -2.66 13.88 3.89
N LEU A 12 -3.73 14.64 3.60
CA LEU A 12 -3.89 15.37 2.35
C LEU A 12 -3.07 16.66 2.30
N LYS A 13 -2.69 17.27 3.43
CA LYS A 13 -1.79 18.44 3.43
C LYS A 13 -0.50 18.12 2.67
N PHE A 14 -0.21 18.94 1.67
CA PHE A 14 1.09 18.90 1.00
C PHE A 14 2.09 19.60 1.91
N GLU A 15 3.18 18.92 2.26
CA GLU A 15 4.28 19.58 2.95
C GLU A 15 4.93 20.59 2.00
N ASN A 16 5.20 21.80 2.50
CA ASN A 16 5.86 22.87 1.74
C ASN A 16 7.29 22.51 1.30
N VAL A 17 7.88 21.48 1.89
CA VAL A 17 9.25 21.02 1.60
C VAL A 17 9.19 19.56 1.15
N CYS A 18 9.61 19.30 -0.09
CA CYS A 18 9.78 17.99 -0.67
C CYS A 18 11.06 17.32 -0.13
N THR A 19 10.91 16.58 0.98
CA THR A 19 11.97 15.73 1.55
C THR A 19 12.00 14.31 0.94
N ASP A 20 11.01 13.96 0.13
CA ASP A 20 10.77 12.60 -0.35
C ASP A 20 10.53 12.49 -1.87
N ASN A 21 10.45 11.25 -2.36
CA ASN A 21 10.17 10.92 -3.75
C ASN A 21 8.68 10.60 -3.98
N ASN A 22 8.22 10.71 -5.23
CA ASN A 22 6.84 10.38 -5.59
C ASN A 22 6.47 8.93 -5.24
N VAL A 23 7.42 8.00 -5.35
CA VAL A 23 7.22 6.59 -4.96
C VAL A 23 6.93 6.46 -3.47
N PHE A 24 7.65 7.18 -2.60
CA PHE A 24 7.35 7.22 -1.15
C PHE A 24 5.91 7.68 -0.90
N ARG A 25 5.45 8.71 -1.62
CA ARG A 25 4.08 9.22 -1.49
C ARG A 25 3.03 8.18 -1.89
N MET A 26 3.32 7.32 -2.87
CA MET A 26 2.41 6.21 -3.19
C MET A 26 2.27 5.23 -2.02
N HIS A 27 3.34 4.94 -1.27
CA HIS A 27 3.29 4.11 -0.06
C HIS A 27 2.52 4.78 1.08
N TYR A 28 3.04 5.86 1.66
CA TYR A 28 2.49 6.37 2.93
C TYR A 28 1.24 7.24 2.77
N LYS A 29 0.99 7.81 1.58
CA LYS A 29 -0.16 8.70 1.35
C LYS A 29 -1.25 7.95 0.60
N VAL A 30 -0.98 7.47 -0.62
CA VAL A 30 -2.02 6.84 -1.45
C VAL A 30 -2.45 5.50 -0.86
N THR A 31 -1.51 4.60 -0.56
CA THR A 31 -1.84 3.25 -0.05
C THR A 31 -2.47 3.31 1.35
N VAL A 32 -1.95 4.15 2.26
CA VAL A 32 -2.53 4.30 3.59
C VAL A 32 -3.96 4.86 3.52
N ILE A 33 -4.21 5.91 2.73
CA ILE A 33 -5.57 6.46 2.57
C ILE A 33 -6.50 5.40 1.98
N MET A 34 -6.06 4.68 0.94
CA MET A 34 -6.84 3.60 0.33
C MET A 34 -7.19 2.51 1.35
N LEU A 35 -6.23 2.03 2.13
CA LEU A 35 -6.45 1.00 3.16
C LEU A 35 -7.38 1.49 4.28
N LEU A 36 -7.25 2.75 4.70
CA LEU A 36 -8.15 3.33 5.71
C LEU A 36 -9.59 3.46 5.18
N VAL A 37 -9.77 3.81 3.90
CA VAL A 37 -11.09 3.84 3.25
C VAL A 37 -11.68 2.43 3.17
N PHE A 38 -10.89 1.43 2.75
CA PHE A 38 -11.34 0.03 2.73
C PHE A 38 -11.69 -0.49 4.13
N THR A 39 -10.88 -0.17 5.13
CA THR A 39 -11.16 -0.49 6.53
C THR A 39 -12.51 0.12 6.95
N LEU A 40 -12.73 1.40 6.65
CA LEU A 40 -13.98 2.07 6.96
C LEU A 40 -15.19 1.39 6.28
N LEU A 41 -15.08 1.06 5.00
CA LEU A 41 -16.15 0.38 4.25
C LEU A 41 -16.50 -0.99 4.85
N VAL A 42 -15.49 -1.80 5.19
CA VAL A 42 -15.69 -3.12 5.81
C VAL A 42 -16.30 -2.98 7.20
N THR A 43 -15.74 -2.10 8.05
CA THR A 43 -16.26 -1.88 9.41
C THR A 43 -17.70 -1.37 9.43
N SER A 44 -18.07 -0.51 8.47
CA SER A 44 -19.44 -0.03 8.32
C SER A 44 -20.42 -1.19 8.12
N LYS A 45 -20.09 -2.13 7.22
CA LYS A 45 -20.92 -3.33 6.99
C LYS A 45 -20.85 -4.36 8.12
N GLN A 46 -19.71 -4.47 8.80
CA GLN A 46 -19.49 -5.46 9.85
C GLN A 46 -20.15 -5.10 11.19
N PHE A 47 -20.14 -3.82 11.57
CA PHE A 47 -20.63 -3.36 12.89
C PHE A 47 -21.97 -2.63 12.84
N PHE A 48 -22.25 -1.89 11.76
CA PHE A 48 -23.49 -1.11 11.62
C PHE A 48 -24.49 -1.72 10.63
N GLY A 49 -24.04 -2.67 9.82
CA GLY A 49 -24.89 -3.44 8.91
C GLY A 49 -25.11 -4.87 9.42
N GLU A 50 -25.87 -5.64 8.64
CA GLU A 50 -26.07 -7.08 8.86
C GLU A 50 -25.04 -7.85 8.01
N PRO A 51 -23.99 -8.42 8.63
CA PRO A 51 -22.90 -9.05 7.86
C PRO A 51 -23.30 -10.41 7.25
N ILE A 52 -24.35 -11.04 7.78
CA ILE A 52 -24.85 -12.36 7.38
C ILE A 52 -26.37 -12.44 7.57
N HIS A 53 -27.05 -13.10 6.61
CA HIS A 53 -28.48 -13.42 6.69
C HIS A 53 -28.70 -14.89 6.45
N CYS A 54 -29.15 -15.62 7.46
CA CYS A 54 -29.45 -17.04 7.35
C CYS A 54 -30.94 -17.28 7.09
N MET A 55 -31.23 -18.22 6.19
CA MET A 55 -32.57 -18.66 5.88
C MET A 55 -33.14 -19.51 7.03
N SER A 56 -34.39 -19.25 7.40
CA SER A 56 -35.14 -20.02 8.40
C SER A 56 -36.33 -20.72 7.73
N ASP A 57 -36.61 -21.98 8.10
CA ASP A 57 -37.71 -22.76 7.50
C ASP A 57 -39.11 -22.30 7.96
N SER A 58 -39.21 -21.46 8.99
CA SER A 58 -40.48 -20.99 9.53
C SER A 58 -40.48 -19.47 9.68
N GLU A 59 -41.48 -18.79 9.12
CA GLU A 59 -41.66 -17.33 9.27
C GLU A 59 -41.82 -16.89 10.73
N LYS A 60 -42.19 -17.82 11.62
CA LYS A 60 -42.37 -17.63 13.07
C LYS A 60 -41.14 -17.90 13.93
N ASP A 61 -39.98 -18.21 13.35
CA ASP A 61 -38.75 -18.37 14.15
C ASP A 61 -38.38 -16.99 14.75
N SER A 62 -38.67 -16.82 16.05
CA SER A 62 -38.27 -15.65 16.86
C SER A 62 -36.75 -15.50 16.97
N ASP A 63 -36.00 -16.53 16.57
CA ASP A 63 -34.59 -16.69 16.90
C ASP A 63 -33.67 -16.40 15.69
N LYS A 64 -34.18 -15.74 14.63
CA LYS A 64 -33.38 -15.40 13.43
C LYS A 64 -32.09 -14.65 13.79
N ASP A 65 -32.17 -13.71 14.71
CA ASP A 65 -31.00 -12.91 15.14
C ASP A 65 -30.00 -13.78 15.93
N ALA A 66 -30.48 -14.73 16.71
CA ALA A 66 -29.63 -15.69 17.42
C ALA A 66 -28.93 -16.64 16.43
N ILE A 67 -29.63 -17.10 15.39
CA ILE A 67 -29.05 -17.93 14.32
C ILE A 67 -28.00 -17.14 13.54
N ASN A 68 -28.32 -15.91 13.12
CA ASN A 68 -27.38 -15.02 12.42
C ASN A 68 -26.13 -14.78 13.27
N SER A 69 -26.30 -14.49 14.57
CA SER A 69 -25.19 -14.29 15.50
C SER A 69 -24.34 -15.55 15.68
N TYR A 70 -24.98 -16.71 15.86
CA TYR A 70 -24.29 -17.99 15.98
C TYR A 70 -23.45 -18.27 14.73
N CYS A 71 -24.05 -18.16 13.53
CA CYS A 71 -23.36 -18.42 12.28
C CYS A 71 -22.25 -17.41 11.99
N TRP A 72 -22.43 -16.16 12.42
CA TRP A 72 -21.37 -15.15 12.35
C TRP A 72 -20.18 -15.50 13.24
N ILE A 73 -20.43 -15.92 14.50
CA ILE A 73 -19.39 -16.21 15.50
C ILE A 73 -18.64 -17.51 15.18
N TYR A 74 -19.37 -18.60 14.93
CA TYR A 74 -18.78 -19.92 14.69
C TYR A 74 -18.31 -20.12 13.25
N GLY A 75 -18.71 -19.23 12.34
CA GLY A 75 -18.33 -19.24 10.94
C GLY A 75 -19.23 -20.11 10.06
N THR A 76 -18.98 -20.00 8.76
CA THR A 76 -19.69 -20.75 7.72
C THR A 76 -18.72 -21.61 6.92
N TYR A 77 -19.24 -22.50 6.07
CA TYR A 77 -18.40 -23.37 5.25
C TYR A 77 -18.98 -23.58 3.85
N THR A 78 -18.10 -23.95 2.92
CA THR A 78 -18.44 -24.45 1.58
C THR A 78 -17.81 -25.81 1.35
N LEU A 79 -18.34 -26.58 0.41
CA LEU A 79 -17.90 -27.92 0.07
C LEU A 79 -17.05 -27.88 -1.20
N LYS A 80 -15.81 -28.37 -1.11
CA LYS A 80 -14.87 -28.35 -2.24
C LYS A 80 -15.39 -29.14 -3.45
N SER A 81 -16.05 -30.27 -3.19
CA SER A 81 -16.65 -31.14 -4.21
C SER A 81 -17.83 -30.52 -4.95
N ARG A 82 -18.39 -29.41 -4.45
CA ARG A 82 -19.59 -28.76 -4.99
C ARG A 82 -19.30 -27.42 -5.66
N PHE A 83 -18.05 -27.12 -5.96
CA PHE A 83 -17.70 -25.94 -6.75
C PHE A 83 -17.95 -26.13 -8.26
N VAL A 84 -17.80 -27.36 -8.75
CA VAL A 84 -17.99 -27.72 -10.18
C VAL A 84 -19.20 -28.65 -10.29
N GLY A 85 -20.06 -28.39 -11.28
CA GLY A 85 -21.19 -29.25 -11.59
C GLY A 85 -22.41 -28.49 -12.09
N VAL A 86 -23.52 -29.22 -12.12
CA VAL A 86 -24.81 -28.77 -12.64
C VAL A 86 -25.62 -28.15 -11.50
N GLU A 87 -25.93 -26.86 -11.60
CA GLU A 87 -26.81 -26.16 -10.66
C GLU A 87 -28.22 -26.79 -10.65
N GLY A 88 -28.85 -26.86 -9.48
CA GLY A 88 -30.16 -27.50 -9.29
C GLY A 88 -30.13 -29.03 -9.21
N LYS A 89 -29.04 -29.68 -9.65
CA LYS A 89 -28.86 -31.14 -9.53
C LYS A 89 -27.77 -31.51 -8.52
N HIS A 90 -26.60 -30.88 -8.63
CA HIS A 90 -25.43 -31.20 -7.82
C HIS A 90 -25.14 -30.13 -6.78
N MET A 91 -25.54 -28.89 -7.02
CA MET A 91 -25.30 -27.76 -6.12
C MET A 91 -26.42 -26.72 -6.29
N ALA A 92 -26.69 -25.95 -5.24
CA ALA A 92 -27.59 -24.80 -5.29
C ALA A 92 -26.84 -23.50 -5.61
N TYR A 93 -25.54 -23.46 -5.30
CA TYR A 93 -24.60 -22.38 -5.60
C TYR A 93 -23.19 -22.98 -5.56
N PRO A 94 -22.16 -22.42 -6.21
CA PRO A 94 -20.80 -22.94 -6.12
C PRO A 94 -20.34 -23.11 -4.66
N GLY A 95 -20.05 -24.35 -4.29
CA GLY A 95 -19.66 -24.73 -2.93
C GLY A 95 -20.81 -25.04 -1.97
N VAL A 96 -22.07 -24.98 -2.42
CA VAL A 96 -23.28 -25.22 -1.61
C VAL A 96 -24.09 -26.36 -2.20
N GLY A 97 -24.20 -27.46 -1.47
CA GLY A 97 -24.98 -28.63 -1.88
C GLY A 97 -25.14 -29.66 -0.76
N PRO A 98 -25.84 -30.77 -1.03
CA PRO A 98 -25.92 -31.89 -0.09
C PRO A 98 -24.54 -32.53 0.08
N ASN A 99 -24.18 -32.93 1.29
CA ASN A 99 -22.97 -33.70 1.53
C ASN A 99 -23.16 -35.08 0.89
N LYS A 100 -22.21 -35.52 0.05
CA LYS A 100 -22.28 -36.81 -0.64
C LYS A 100 -21.67 -37.95 0.19
N SER A 101 -20.69 -37.62 1.03
CA SER A 101 -19.90 -38.54 1.86
C SER A 101 -19.36 -37.83 3.11
N GLU A 102 -18.99 -38.58 4.15
CA GLU A 102 -18.32 -38.03 5.36
C GLU A 102 -16.95 -37.39 5.02
N ASP A 103 -16.33 -37.76 3.90
CA ASP A 103 -15.02 -37.27 3.42
C ASP A 103 -15.07 -35.98 2.58
N ASP A 104 -16.23 -35.32 2.45
CA ASP A 104 -16.31 -34.04 1.72
C ASP A 104 -15.50 -32.94 2.44
N GLU A 105 -14.39 -32.49 1.84
CA GLU A 105 -13.51 -31.46 2.41
C GLU A 105 -14.25 -30.12 2.55
N GLN A 106 -14.43 -29.69 3.81
CA GLN A 106 -15.12 -28.44 4.16
C GLN A 106 -14.13 -27.28 4.21
N ILE A 107 -14.35 -26.27 3.38
CA ILE A 107 -13.63 -24.99 3.44
C ILE A 107 -14.36 -24.09 4.42
N LYS A 108 -13.76 -23.83 5.59
CA LYS A 108 -14.35 -22.97 6.63
C LYS A 108 -13.96 -21.51 6.41
N HIS A 109 -14.96 -20.64 6.50
CA HIS A 109 -14.85 -19.21 6.27
C HIS A 109 -15.08 -18.44 7.57
N THR A 110 -14.01 -18.27 8.36
CA THR A 110 -14.02 -17.50 9.63
C THR A 110 -13.19 -16.22 9.54
N TYR A 111 -12.39 -16.06 8.49
CA TYR A 111 -11.43 -14.95 8.37
C TYR A 111 -12.07 -13.57 8.17
N TYR A 112 -13.35 -13.49 7.76
CA TYR A 112 -14.05 -12.23 7.48
C TYR A 112 -14.07 -11.27 8.67
N GLN A 113 -14.18 -11.81 9.88
CA GLN A 113 -14.15 -11.03 11.12
C GLN A 113 -12.83 -10.26 11.29
N TRP A 114 -11.74 -10.79 10.72
CA TRP A 114 -10.39 -10.28 10.86
C TRP A 114 -9.97 -9.31 9.74
N VAL A 115 -10.73 -9.24 8.65
CA VAL A 115 -10.37 -8.43 7.47
C VAL A 115 -10.14 -6.96 7.84
N CYS A 116 -11.02 -6.37 8.67
CA CYS A 116 -10.86 -4.97 9.08
C CYS A 116 -9.59 -4.74 9.90
N PHE A 117 -9.24 -5.65 10.81
CA PHE A 117 -8.02 -5.55 11.62
C PHE A 117 -6.75 -5.74 10.78
N VAL A 118 -6.78 -6.67 9.82
CA VAL A 118 -5.68 -6.86 8.88
C VAL A 118 -5.47 -5.58 8.07
N LEU A 119 -6.50 -5.05 7.40
CA LEU A 119 -6.39 -3.83 6.59
C LEU A 119 -5.88 -2.63 7.39
N LEU A 120 -6.35 -2.47 8.64
CA LEU A 120 -5.86 -1.43 9.55
C LEU A 120 -4.38 -1.63 9.89
N GLY A 121 -3.98 -2.86 10.25
CA GLY A 121 -2.58 -3.20 10.52
C GLY A 121 -1.67 -2.95 9.32
N GLN A 122 -2.13 -3.28 8.11
CA GLN A 122 -1.40 -2.98 6.88
C GLN A 122 -1.19 -1.47 6.68
N SER A 123 -2.21 -0.65 6.99
CA SER A 123 -2.09 0.81 6.86
C SER A 123 -0.98 1.38 7.77
N VAL A 124 -0.85 0.86 8.98
CA VAL A 124 0.22 1.25 9.92
C VAL A 124 1.59 0.82 9.40
N MET A 125 1.71 -0.41 8.88
CA MET A 125 2.96 -0.91 8.30
C MET A 125 3.40 -0.08 7.09
N PHE A 126 2.49 0.34 6.21
CA PHE A 126 2.81 1.25 5.10
C PHE A 126 3.21 2.66 5.53
N TYR A 127 2.75 3.15 6.68
CA TYR A 127 3.18 4.44 7.22
C TYR A 127 4.55 4.40 7.90
N THR A 128 4.97 3.23 8.39
CA THR A 128 6.18 3.05 9.20
C THR A 128 7.46 3.59 8.54
N PRO A 129 7.76 3.32 7.25
CA PRO A 129 8.97 3.85 6.60
C PRO A 129 9.03 5.37 6.55
N ARG A 130 7.88 6.04 6.37
CA ARG A 130 7.78 7.51 6.39
C ARG A 130 7.97 8.07 7.79
N TYR A 131 7.39 7.41 8.80
CA TYR A 131 7.58 7.81 10.20
C TYR A 131 9.06 7.74 10.60
N LEU A 132 9.74 6.64 10.27
CA LEU A 132 11.19 6.48 10.49
C LEU A 132 12.01 7.55 9.77
N TRP A 133 11.71 7.81 8.49
CA TRP A 133 12.38 8.84 7.72
C TRP A 133 12.24 10.23 8.36
N LYS A 134 11.04 10.57 8.84
CA LYS A 134 10.78 11.88 9.47
C LYS A 134 11.57 12.08 10.76
N ILE A 135 11.71 11.03 11.58
CA ILE A 135 12.55 11.08 12.79
C ILE A 135 14.02 11.29 12.41
N TRP A 136 14.50 10.58 11.40
CA TRP A 136 15.89 10.64 10.97
C TRP A 136 16.28 11.91 10.21
N GLU A 137 15.35 12.50 9.44
CA GLU A 137 15.55 13.75 8.72
C GLU A 137 15.66 14.95 9.68
N GLY A 138 14.90 14.92 10.77
CA GLY A 138 15.03 15.88 11.88
C GLY A 138 14.81 17.34 11.49
N GLY A 139 14.11 17.61 10.38
CA GLY A 139 13.87 18.95 9.86
C GLY A 139 15.08 19.65 9.24
N ARG A 140 16.19 18.93 8.99
CA ARG A 140 17.43 19.54 8.48
C ARG A 140 17.23 20.18 7.11
N LEU A 141 16.54 19.50 6.18
CA LEU A 141 16.33 20.05 4.84
C LEU A 141 15.38 21.25 4.90
N LYS A 142 14.37 21.17 5.77
CA LYS A 142 13.46 22.29 6.02
C LYS A 142 14.20 23.51 6.56
N ALA A 143 15.16 23.34 7.48
CA ALA A 143 15.98 24.43 7.99
C ALA A 143 16.87 25.05 6.90
N LEU A 144 17.51 24.22 6.07
CA LEU A 144 18.39 24.70 4.99
C LEU A 144 17.63 25.38 3.84
N ALA A 145 16.39 24.95 3.55
CA ALA A 145 15.58 25.49 2.46
C ALA A 145 14.57 26.56 2.92
N SER A 146 14.47 26.84 4.22
CA SER A 146 13.53 27.83 4.77
C SER A 146 13.73 29.19 4.09
N ASP A 147 12.64 29.82 3.68
CA ASP A 147 12.63 31.17 3.09
C ASP A 147 13.35 31.30 1.73
N LEU A 148 13.82 30.18 1.16
CA LEU A 148 14.51 30.11 -0.15
C LEU A 148 13.61 29.47 -1.23
N SER A 149 12.41 29.04 -0.86
CA SER A 149 11.42 28.42 -1.75
C SER A 149 10.49 29.42 -2.43
N SER A 150 10.58 30.72 -2.07
CA SER A 150 9.72 31.76 -2.66
C SER A 150 9.99 31.92 -4.16
N PRO A 151 8.95 32.08 -5.01
CA PRO A 151 9.13 32.36 -6.44
C PRO A 151 9.84 33.70 -6.70
N LEU A 152 9.69 34.67 -5.80
CA LEU A 152 10.39 35.93 -5.84
C LEU A 152 11.71 35.79 -5.09
N VAL A 153 12.79 36.33 -5.66
CA VAL A 153 14.08 36.44 -4.96
C VAL A 153 13.86 37.37 -3.78
N THR A 154 13.83 36.81 -2.59
CA THR A 154 13.70 37.55 -1.33
C THR A 154 14.96 38.38 -1.09
N LYS A 155 14.82 39.52 -0.41
CA LYS A 155 15.98 40.31 0.06
C LYS A 155 16.91 39.50 0.98
N ASP A 156 16.43 38.36 1.48
CA ASP A 156 17.14 37.46 2.37
C ASP A 156 18.22 36.61 1.67
N TRP A 157 18.24 36.55 0.33
CA TRP A 157 19.39 36.02 -0.40
C TRP A 157 20.52 37.06 -0.46
N SER A 158 21.05 37.39 0.72
CA SER A 158 22.21 38.26 0.88
C SER A 158 23.51 37.49 0.61
N GLU A 159 24.58 38.21 0.26
CA GLU A 159 25.91 37.61 0.11
C GLU A 159 26.34 36.84 1.36
N PHE A 160 25.92 37.32 2.54
CA PHE A 160 26.16 36.68 3.82
C PHE A 160 25.49 35.30 3.93
N ARG A 161 24.18 35.20 3.66
CA ARG A 161 23.44 33.92 3.75
C ARG A 161 23.92 32.91 2.70
N ARG A 162 24.26 33.40 1.51
CA ARG A 162 24.90 32.58 0.46
C ARG A 162 26.25 32.03 0.93
N GLY A 163 27.10 32.89 1.51
CA GLY A 163 28.40 32.51 2.06
C GLY A 163 28.28 31.48 3.19
N GLU A 164 27.30 31.64 4.09
CA GLU A 164 27.04 30.69 5.17
C GLU A 164 26.63 29.31 4.63
N LEU A 165 25.75 29.25 3.63
CA LEU A 165 25.32 27.99 3.03
C LEU A 165 26.45 27.30 2.25
N VAL A 166 27.26 28.07 1.50
CA VAL A 166 28.46 27.56 0.83
C VAL A 166 29.48 27.07 1.85
N SER A 167 29.65 27.79 2.96
CA SER A 167 30.56 27.41 4.04
C SER A 167 30.12 26.11 4.71
N TYR A 168 28.82 26.00 5.03
CA TYR A 168 28.22 24.79 5.56
C TYR A 168 28.44 23.57 4.65
N LEU A 169 28.22 23.72 3.33
CA LEU A 169 28.33 22.63 2.35
C LEU A 169 29.77 22.26 1.99
N SER A 170 30.73 23.19 2.08
CA SER A 170 32.11 22.98 1.60
C SER A 170 33.19 22.90 2.69
N TYR A 171 32.92 23.43 3.90
CA TYR A 171 33.86 23.43 5.03
C TYR A 171 33.35 22.61 6.22
N THR A 172 32.12 22.86 6.67
CA THR A 172 31.66 22.33 7.97
C THR A 172 31.19 20.88 7.90
N ASN A 173 30.54 20.46 6.82
CA ASN A 173 29.86 19.16 6.74
C ASN A 173 30.16 18.34 5.48
N ILE A 174 31.34 18.52 4.88
CA ILE A 174 31.72 17.68 3.75
C ILE A 174 31.88 16.22 4.20
N HIS A 175 31.27 15.28 3.47
CA HIS A 175 31.23 13.84 3.73
C HIS A 175 30.43 13.35 4.95
N THR A 176 29.94 14.24 5.82
CA THR A 176 29.12 13.83 6.99
C THR A 176 27.70 13.44 6.60
N HIS A 177 27.24 13.83 5.41
CA HIS A 177 25.88 13.56 4.92
C HIS A 177 25.67 12.15 4.36
N ASN A 178 26.71 11.30 4.32
CA ASN A 178 26.58 9.93 3.83
C ASN A 178 25.58 9.11 4.68
N MET A 179 25.59 9.30 5.99
CA MET A 179 24.63 8.64 6.90
C MET A 179 23.19 9.10 6.62
N TYR A 180 22.98 10.37 6.28
CA TYR A 180 21.66 10.90 5.91
C TYR A 180 21.12 10.21 4.64
N ALA A 181 21.94 10.10 3.60
CA ALA A 181 21.54 9.44 2.37
C ALA A 181 21.38 7.91 2.51
N LEU A 182 22.17 7.27 3.37
CA LEU A 182 22.03 5.85 3.68
C LEU A 182 20.73 5.56 4.44
N ARG A 183 20.37 6.39 5.42
CA ARG A 183 19.07 6.32 6.12
C ARG A 183 17.89 6.46 5.16
N TYR A 184 17.99 7.36 4.20
CA TYR A 184 16.98 7.50 3.15
C TYR A 184 16.87 6.23 2.28
N ALA A 185 18.01 5.71 1.80
CA ALA A 185 18.05 4.49 0.99
C ALA A 185 17.51 3.27 1.77
N PHE A 186 17.80 3.19 3.08
CA PHE A 186 17.23 2.18 3.95
C PHE A 186 15.71 2.26 3.98
N CYS A 187 15.12 3.46 4.10
CA CYS A 187 13.67 3.62 4.05
C CYS A 187 13.08 3.27 2.66
N GLU A 188 13.79 3.48 1.55
CA GLU A 188 13.36 2.99 0.22
C GLU A 188 13.33 1.47 0.14
N ILE A 189 14.38 0.81 0.65
CA ILE A 189 14.44 -0.65 0.72
C ILE A 189 13.33 -1.18 1.64
N LEU A 190 13.10 -0.52 2.78
CA LEU A 190 12.06 -0.89 3.72
C LEU A 190 10.65 -0.78 3.09
N ASN A 191 10.40 0.21 2.24
CA ASN A 191 9.15 0.29 1.48
C ASN A 191 8.97 -0.91 0.52
N LEU A 192 10.05 -1.31 -0.17
CA LEU A 192 10.03 -2.48 -1.06
C LEU A 192 9.80 -3.78 -0.28
N VAL A 193 10.53 -3.96 0.83
CA VAL A 193 10.36 -5.12 1.72
C VAL A 193 8.95 -5.14 2.28
N ASN A 194 8.40 -3.99 2.68
CA ASN A 194 7.04 -3.89 3.19
C ASN A 194 6.03 -4.30 2.12
N VAL A 195 6.02 -3.72 0.92
CA VAL A 195 5.01 -4.06 -0.11
C VAL A 195 5.07 -5.54 -0.50
N VAL A 196 6.27 -6.11 -0.61
CA VAL A 196 6.45 -7.55 -0.88
C VAL A 196 5.94 -8.38 0.30
N GLY A 197 6.30 -8.01 1.54
CA GLY A 197 5.81 -8.65 2.75
C GLY A 197 4.28 -8.60 2.88
N GLN A 198 3.63 -7.50 2.48
CA GLN A 198 2.17 -7.38 2.48
C GLN A 198 1.49 -8.33 1.49
N ILE A 199 2.09 -8.54 0.31
CA ILE A 199 1.59 -9.54 -0.65
C ILE A 199 1.64 -10.94 -0.03
N PHE A 200 2.75 -11.29 0.62
CA PHE A 200 2.88 -12.58 1.32
C PHE A 200 1.93 -12.72 2.51
N LEU A 201 1.74 -11.65 3.29
CA LEU A 201 0.81 -11.64 4.43
C LEU A 201 -0.62 -11.95 3.95
N LEU A 202 -1.07 -11.29 2.89
CA LEU A 202 -2.41 -11.52 2.33
C LEU A 202 -2.54 -12.88 1.66
N ASP A 203 -1.45 -13.39 1.09
CA ASP A 203 -1.39 -14.74 0.57
C ASP A 203 -1.59 -15.78 1.67
N ILE A 204 -0.88 -15.66 2.79
CA ILE A 204 -1.09 -16.53 3.95
C ILE A 204 -2.53 -16.38 4.50
N PHE A 205 -3.03 -15.15 4.57
CA PHE A 205 -4.38 -14.86 5.07
C PHE A 205 -5.49 -15.52 4.24
N LEU A 206 -5.32 -15.61 2.91
CA LEU A 206 -6.25 -16.29 1.99
C LEU A 206 -5.85 -17.74 1.66
N GLY A 207 -4.98 -18.37 2.45
CA GLY A 207 -4.62 -19.78 2.27
C GLY A 207 -3.79 -20.08 1.01
N GLY A 208 -2.95 -19.14 0.56
CA GLY A 208 -2.01 -19.29 -0.56
C GLY A 208 -2.57 -18.87 -1.92
N ALA A 209 -3.76 -18.27 -1.95
CA ALA A 209 -4.44 -17.92 -3.21
C ALA A 209 -4.19 -16.49 -3.69
N PHE A 210 -3.78 -15.58 -2.80
CA PHE A 210 -3.76 -14.15 -3.12
C PHE A 210 -2.79 -13.83 -4.26
N ARG A 211 -1.63 -14.49 -4.35
CA ARG A 211 -0.64 -14.20 -5.42
C ARG A 211 -1.21 -14.32 -6.82
N ASN A 212 -2.06 -15.32 -7.06
CA ASN A 212 -2.66 -15.57 -8.37
C ASN A 212 -4.07 -14.98 -8.52
N TYR A 213 -4.62 -14.40 -7.45
CA TYR A 213 -6.03 -14.01 -7.37
C TYR A 213 -6.43 -13.01 -8.46
N GLY A 214 -5.75 -11.87 -8.56
CA GLY A 214 -6.12 -10.85 -9.56
C GLY A 214 -5.89 -11.30 -11.00
N ALA A 215 -4.85 -12.11 -11.26
CA ALA A 215 -4.63 -12.71 -12.58
C ALA A 215 -5.76 -13.69 -12.96
N ALA A 216 -6.18 -14.53 -12.02
CA ALA A 216 -7.30 -15.46 -12.22
C ALA A 216 -8.62 -14.71 -12.48
N VAL A 217 -8.87 -13.64 -11.73
CA VAL A 217 -10.03 -12.75 -11.91
C VAL A 217 -10.01 -12.08 -13.29
N ALA A 218 -8.86 -11.54 -13.72
CA ALA A 218 -8.73 -10.92 -15.04
C ALA A 218 -8.98 -11.92 -16.16
N ALA A 219 -8.36 -13.10 -16.08
CA ALA A 219 -8.56 -14.18 -17.06
C ALA A 219 -10.03 -14.62 -17.13
N PHE A 220 -10.72 -14.70 -15.99
CA PHE A 220 -12.14 -15.03 -15.93
C PHE A 220 -13.03 -13.92 -16.50
N THR A 221 -12.70 -12.65 -16.29
CA THR A 221 -13.48 -11.51 -16.81
C THR A 221 -13.43 -11.44 -18.34
N HIS A 222 -12.27 -11.77 -18.94
CA HIS A 222 -12.09 -11.76 -20.39
C HIS A 222 -12.62 -13.00 -21.11
N THR A 223 -12.89 -14.09 -20.39
CA THR A 223 -13.43 -15.32 -20.98
C THR A 223 -14.83 -15.59 -20.43
N PRO A 224 -15.91 -15.36 -21.20
CA PRO A 224 -17.25 -15.71 -20.76
C PRO A 224 -17.36 -17.24 -20.71
N ARG A 225 -17.15 -17.81 -19.52
CA ARG A 225 -17.38 -19.23 -19.24
C ARG A 225 -18.73 -19.46 -18.56
N VAL A 226 -19.70 -18.61 -18.87
CA VAL A 226 -21.10 -18.98 -18.64
C VAL A 226 -21.39 -20.09 -19.64
N PRO A 227 -21.68 -21.33 -19.18
CA PRO A 227 -22.01 -22.42 -20.08
C PRO A 227 -23.17 -22.03 -20.99
N ALA A 228 -23.20 -22.55 -22.22
CA ALA A 228 -24.26 -22.29 -23.21
C ALA A 228 -25.69 -22.54 -22.67
N ASN A 229 -25.80 -23.39 -21.64
CA ASN A 229 -27.06 -23.76 -21.00
C ASN A 229 -27.29 -23.07 -19.64
N MET A 230 -26.46 -22.11 -19.22
CA MET A 230 -26.49 -21.40 -17.92
C MET A 230 -26.41 -22.26 -16.64
N ILE A 231 -26.36 -23.59 -16.75
CA ILE A 231 -26.50 -24.52 -15.62
C ILE A 231 -25.22 -25.33 -15.34
N ASP A 232 -24.34 -25.53 -16.33
CA ASP A 232 -23.16 -26.42 -16.22
C ASP A 232 -21.83 -25.68 -15.98
N PHE A 233 -21.45 -25.50 -14.72
CA PHE A 233 -20.27 -24.72 -14.37
C PHE A 233 -19.00 -25.57 -14.48
N ALA A 234 -18.35 -25.55 -15.66
CA ALA A 234 -17.07 -26.21 -15.90
C ALA A 234 -15.88 -25.50 -15.22
N SER A 235 -16.02 -24.23 -14.86
CA SER A 235 -15.00 -23.46 -14.14
C SER A 235 -15.63 -22.51 -13.14
N VAL A 236 -15.02 -22.39 -11.98
CA VAL A 236 -15.51 -21.57 -10.87
C VAL A 236 -14.97 -20.17 -11.00
N ASN A 237 -15.83 -19.17 -10.79
CA ASN A 237 -15.39 -17.79 -10.63
C ASN A 237 -14.46 -17.69 -9.41
N PRO A 238 -13.19 -17.25 -9.57
CA PRO A 238 -12.27 -17.12 -8.45
C PRO A 238 -12.80 -16.22 -7.31
N MET A 239 -13.66 -15.25 -7.62
CA MET A 239 -14.32 -14.44 -6.58
C MET A 239 -15.25 -15.28 -5.70
N ASP A 240 -16.02 -16.19 -6.28
CA ASP A 240 -16.99 -17.03 -5.55
C ASP A 240 -16.31 -18.16 -4.78
N GLN A 241 -15.13 -18.60 -5.23
CA GLN A 241 -14.33 -19.60 -4.54
C GLN A 241 -13.77 -19.09 -3.20
N PHE A 242 -13.21 -17.89 -3.21
CA PHE A 242 -12.58 -17.31 -2.01
C PHE A 242 -13.56 -16.46 -1.21
N PHE A 243 -14.46 -15.72 -1.84
CA PHE A 243 -15.44 -14.85 -1.19
C PHE A 243 -16.88 -15.27 -1.56
N PRO A 244 -17.33 -16.47 -1.16
CA PRO A 244 -18.67 -16.96 -1.49
C PRO A 244 -19.76 -16.03 -0.94
N LYS A 245 -20.75 -15.73 -1.78
CA LYS A 245 -21.93 -14.92 -1.38
C LYS A 245 -23.00 -15.75 -0.67
N LEU A 246 -22.99 -17.07 -0.86
CA LEU A 246 -23.87 -18.03 -0.20
C LEU A 246 -23.02 -19.16 0.40
N THR A 247 -23.26 -19.48 1.66
CA THR A 247 -22.53 -20.53 2.39
C THR A 247 -23.47 -21.36 3.27
N LYS A 248 -22.96 -22.48 3.80
CA LYS A 248 -23.65 -23.31 4.80
C LYS A 248 -23.19 -22.97 6.21
N CYS A 249 -24.10 -23.03 7.17
CA CYS A 249 -23.82 -22.91 8.60
C CYS A 249 -24.41 -24.12 9.33
N TRP A 250 -23.64 -24.78 10.19
CA TRP A 250 -24.13 -25.86 11.02
C TRP A 250 -24.58 -25.29 12.37
N LEU A 251 -25.87 -25.35 12.67
CA LEU A 251 -26.42 -24.93 13.96
C LEU A 251 -26.53 -26.14 14.89
N ARG A 252 -25.92 -26.06 16.08
CA ARG A 252 -26.12 -27.06 17.13
C ARG A 252 -27.33 -26.70 17.95
N SER A 253 -28.35 -27.55 17.89
CA SER A 253 -29.54 -27.48 18.73
C SER A 253 -29.63 -28.73 19.61
N TYR A 254 -30.38 -28.64 20.71
CA TYR A 254 -30.60 -29.77 21.62
C TYR A 254 -32.09 -30.08 21.64
N GLY A 255 -32.45 -31.34 21.41
CA GLY A 255 -33.82 -31.80 21.52
C GLY A 255 -34.32 -31.84 22.97
N PRO A 256 -35.61 -32.08 23.22
CA PRO A 256 -36.18 -32.16 24.57
C PRO A 256 -35.49 -33.20 25.48
N SER A 257 -34.93 -34.25 24.90
CA SER A 257 -34.15 -35.29 25.59
C SER A 257 -32.67 -34.95 25.77
N GLY A 258 -32.23 -33.74 25.40
CA GLY A 258 -30.82 -33.32 25.45
C GLY A 258 -29.94 -33.89 24.32
N SER A 259 -30.53 -34.59 23.34
CA SER A 259 -29.78 -35.12 22.20
C SER A 259 -29.34 -34.00 21.24
N LEU A 260 -28.10 -34.08 20.76
CA LEU A 260 -27.54 -33.13 19.81
C LEU A 260 -28.23 -33.27 18.44
N GLN A 261 -28.78 -32.17 17.93
CA GLN A 261 -29.34 -32.05 16.59
C GLN A 261 -28.59 -30.98 15.81
N ILE A 262 -27.86 -31.40 14.77
CA ILE A 262 -27.15 -30.50 13.86
C ILE A 262 -28.07 -30.17 12.69
N LYS A 263 -28.35 -28.88 12.50
CA LYS A 263 -29.19 -28.38 11.39
C LYS A 263 -28.35 -27.49 10.49
N ASP A 264 -28.30 -27.80 9.20
CA ASP A 264 -27.64 -26.94 8.21
C ASP A 264 -28.58 -25.81 7.80
N ARG A 265 -28.09 -24.57 7.86
CA ARG A 265 -28.78 -23.38 7.36
C ARG A 265 -27.99 -22.79 6.19
N LEU A 266 -28.71 -22.25 5.20
CA LEU A 266 -28.12 -21.47 4.12
C LEU A 266 -28.01 -20.02 4.56
N CYS A 267 -26.84 -19.41 4.37
CA CYS A 267 -26.61 -18.03 4.76
C CYS A 267 -26.03 -17.22 3.60
N VAL A 268 -26.61 -16.04 3.37
CA VAL A 268 -26.10 -15.03 2.43
C VAL A 268 -25.15 -14.11 3.17
N LEU A 269 -24.00 -13.80 2.57
CA LEU A 269 -22.96 -12.94 3.14
C LEU A 269 -22.80 -11.66 2.31
N PRO A 270 -23.60 -10.60 2.58
CA PRO A 270 -23.45 -9.31 1.89
C PRO A 270 -22.06 -8.70 2.06
N LEU A 271 -21.39 -8.95 3.18
CA LEU A 271 -20.03 -8.48 3.45
C LEU A 271 -19.03 -8.93 2.38
N ASN A 272 -19.23 -10.13 1.81
CA ASN A 272 -18.33 -10.69 0.81
C ASN A 272 -18.41 -10.00 -0.55
N ILE A 273 -19.53 -9.35 -0.88
CA ILE A 273 -19.65 -8.51 -2.08
C ILE A 273 -18.68 -7.32 -1.99
N VAL A 274 -18.47 -6.77 -0.80
CA VAL A 274 -17.51 -5.68 -0.58
C VAL A 274 -16.09 -6.23 -0.58
N ASN A 275 -15.84 -7.33 0.13
CA ASN A 275 -14.51 -7.93 0.22
C ASN A 275 -13.97 -8.39 -1.15
N GLU A 276 -14.79 -9.04 -1.99
CA GLU A 276 -14.34 -9.49 -3.32
C GLU A 276 -13.81 -8.31 -4.16
N LYS A 277 -14.41 -7.11 -4.06
CA LYS A 277 -13.95 -5.94 -4.81
C LYS A 277 -12.70 -5.31 -4.20
N ILE A 278 -12.67 -5.19 -2.88
CA ILE A 278 -11.50 -4.65 -2.15
C ILE A 278 -10.25 -5.46 -2.47
N PHE A 279 -10.30 -6.79 -2.35
CA PHE A 279 -9.13 -7.64 -2.54
C PHE A 279 -8.66 -7.66 -4.00
N VAL A 280 -9.56 -7.53 -4.98
CA VAL A 280 -9.17 -7.37 -6.40
C VAL A 280 -8.42 -6.05 -6.61
N ILE A 281 -8.97 -4.92 -6.15
CA ILE A 281 -8.33 -3.61 -6.30
C ILE A 281 -6.96 -3.60 -5.61
N LEU A 282 -6.92 -4.14 -4.39
CA LEU A 282 -5.72 -4.20 -3.59
C LEU A 282 -4.64 -5.07 -4.24
N TRP A 283 -5.00 -6.19 -4.87
CA TRP A 283 -4.06 -7.04 -5.61
C TRP A 283 -3.36 -6.26 -6.74
N PHE A 284 -4.12 -5.61 -7.63
CA PHE A 284 -3.54 -4.83 -8.72
C PHE A 284 -2.68 -3.68 -8.20
N TRP A 285 -3.17 -2.97 -7.17
CA TRP A 285 -2.42 -1.87 -6.57
C TRP A 285 -1.09 -2.32 -5.97
N LEU A 286 -1.07 -3.42 -5.19
CA LEU A 286 0.16 -3.92 -4.57
C LEU A 286 1.18 -4.40 -5.60
N ILE A 287 0.74 -5.05 -6.69
CA ILE A 287 1.65 -5.47 -7.77
C ILE A 287 2.26 -4.26 -8.48
N ILE A 288 1.45 -3.25 -8.83
CA ILE A 288 1.94 -2.00 -9.44
C ILE A 288 2.91 -1.29 -8.49
N LEU A 289 2.55 -1.19 -7.21
CA LEU A 289 3.37 -0.54 -6.20
C LEU A 289 4.70 -1.29 -6.00
N ALA A 290 4.70 -2.62 -5.97
CA ALA A 290 5.91 -3.44 -5.90
C ALA A 290 6.81 -3.24 -7.12
N PHE A 291 6.23 -3.18 -8.32
CA PHE A 291 6.96 -2.92 -9.56
C PHE A 291 7.63 -1.54 -9.56
N VAL A 292 6.86 -0.47 -9.26
CA VAL A 292 7.37 0.90 -9.19
C VAL A 292 8.42 1.05 -8.08
N SER A 293 8.24 0.38 -6.95
CA SER A 293 9.21 0.38 -5.84
C SER A 293 10.52 -0.30 -6.24
N THR A 294 10.42 -1.45 -6.92
CA THR A 294 11.59 -2.16 -7.45
C THR A 294 12.36 -1.27 -8.42
N LEU A 295 11.67 -0.62 -9.36
CA LEU A 295 12.30 0.31 -10.29
C LEU A 295 12.97 1.49 -9.57
N SER A 296 12.34 2.01 -8.51
CA SER A 296 12.90 3.10 -7.69
C SER A 296 14.19 2.68 -6.97
N VAL A 297 14.23 1.47 -6.39
CA VAL A 297 15.44 0.94 -5.74
C VAL A 297 16.54 0.66 -6.76
N LEU A 298 16.20 0.07 -7.91
CA LEU A 298 17.16 -0.14 -9.00
C LEU A 298 17.74 1.19 -9.50
N PHE A 299 16.89 2.20 -9.71
CA PHE A 299 17.34 3.55 -10.08
C PHE A 299 18.27 4.15 -9.02
N ARG A 300 17.98 3.95 -7.72
CA ARG A 300 18.85 4.39 -6.62
C ARG A 300 20.22 3.72 -6.68
N VAL A 301 20.27 2.41 -6.90
CA VAL A 301 21.52 1.65 -7.06
C VAL A 301 22.31 2.16 -8.26
N LEU A 302 21.66 2.41 -9.40
CA LEU A 302 22.31 2.98 -10.58
C LEU A 302 22.91 4.37 -10.30
N VAL A 303 22.19 5.24 -9.58
CA VAL A 303 22.68 6.58 -9.20
C VAL A 303 23.83 6.50 -8.18
N LEU A 304 23.83 5.50 -7.30
CA LEU A 304 24.94 5.22 -6.40
C LEU A 304 26.19 4.78 -7.18
N SER A 305 26.05 3.95 -8.22
CA SER A 305 27.19 3.45 -9.00
C SER A 305 27.70 4.47 -10.04
N LEU A 306 26.81 5.25 -10.66
CA LEU A 306 27.13 6.09 -11.82
C LEU A 306 27.20 7.58 -11.46
N ARG A 307 28.43 8.11 -11.37
CA ARG A 307 28.69 9.55 -11.27
C ARG A 307 28.10 10.41 -12.41
N PRO A 308 28.05 9.98 -13.70
CA PRO A 308 27.46 10.82 -14.74
C PRO A 308 25.95 11.05 -14.54
N LEU A 309 25.21 10.06 -14.04
CA LEU A 309 23.79 10.22 -13.73
C LEU A 309 23.55 11.30 -12.68
N ARG A 310 24.39 11.35 -11.65
CA ARG A 310 24.35 12.40 -10.61
C ARG A 310 24.49 13.80 -11.19
N SER A 311 25.41 13.98 -12.14
CA SER A 311 25.60 15.25 -12.83
C SER A 311 24.43 15.63 -13.74
N LEU A 312 23.82 14.65 -14.42
CA LEU A 312 22.65 14.84 -15.25
C LEU A 312 21.42 15.26 -14.42
N MET A 313 21.22 14.65 -13.25
CA MET A 313 20.10 14.96 -12.36
C MET A 313 20.14 16.39 -11.84
N ILE A 314 21.31 16.89 -11.43
CA ILE A 314 21.47 18.32 -11.03
C ILE A 314 21.29 19.23 -12.26
N ALA A 315 21.86 18.85 -13.40
CA ALA A 315 21.71 19.63 -14.63
C ALA A 315 20.24 19.73 -15.09
N GLY A 316 19.42 18.70 -14.83
CA GLY A 316 17.98 18.72 -15.13
C GLY A 316 17.19 19.71 -14.27
N GLN A 317 17.68 20.09 -13.09
CA GLN A 317 17.05 21.08 -12.21
C GLN A 317 17.41 22.53 -12.60
N LEU A 318 18.48 22.72 -13.37
CA LEU A 318 19.07 24.03 -13.64
C LEU A 318 19.10 24.32 -15.14
N ARG A 319 18.40 25.38 -15.56
CA ARG A 319 18.49 25.88 -16.94
C ARG A 319 19.73 26.77 -17.06
N TYR A 320 20.52 26.57 -18.13
CA TYR A 320 21.66 27.44 -18.52
C TYR A 320 22.92 27.38 -17.63
N VAL A 321 23.20 26.26 -16.95
CA VAL A 321 24.50 26.01 -16.28
C VAL A 321 25.34 25.03 -17.09
N LYS A 322 26.64 25.34 -17.27
CA LYS A 322 27.57 24.45 -18.00
C LYS A 322 27.70 23.11 -17.25
N LYS A 323 27.52 21.99 -17.97
CA LYS A 323 27.68 20.63 -17.41
C LYS A 323 29.06 20.40 -16.77
N SER A 324 30.09 21.09 -17.26
CA SER A 324 31.45 21.02 -16.71
C SER A 324 31.56 21.58 -15.29
N THR A 325 30.81 22.64 -14.94
CA THR A 325 30.74 23.20 -13.58
C THR A 325 30.12 22.19 -12.61
N ILE A 326 29.01 21.57 -13.00
CA ILE A 326 28.31 20.56 -12.18
C ILE A 326 29.19 19.30 -12.01
N SER A 327 29.84 18.85 -13.10
CA SER A 327 30.72 17.69 -13.05
C SER A 327 31.92 17.90 -12.09
N ARG A 328 32.45 19.12 -11.98
CA ARG A 328 33.51 19.46 -11.01
C ARG A 328 33.04 19.24 -9.57
N ILE A 329 31.86 19.75 -9.22
CA ILE A 329 31.28 19.60 -7.87
C ILE A 329 31.04 18.11 -7.57
N VAL A 330 30.39 17.39 -8.48
CA VAL A 330 30.04 15.97 -8.30
C VAL A 330 31.27 15.07 -8.19
N LYS A 331 32.41 15.45 -8.79
CA LYS A 331 33.67 14.70 -8.65
C LYS A 331 34.24 14.76 -7.23
N ARG A 332 34.03 15.88 -6.52
CA ARG A 332 34.53 16.09 -5.14
C ARG A 332 33.54 15.64 -4.09
N PHE A 333 32.24 15.76 -4.38
CA PHE A 333 31.20 15.46 -3.42
C PHE A 333 31.02 13.95 -3.24
N GLY A 334 30.86 13.53 -1.98
CA GLY A 334 30.40 12.19 -1.65
C GLY A 334 28.96 11.97 -2.13
N TYR A 335 28.48 10.74 -2.05
CA TYR A 335 27.08 10.45 -2.41
C TYR A 335 26.09 11.22 -1.52
N GLY A 336 26.36 11.30 -0.21
CA GLY A 336 25.51 12.03 0.74
C GLY A 336 25.45 13.53 0.47
N ASP A 337 26.59 14.14 0.17
CA ASP A 337 26.67 15.58 -0.12
C ASP A 337 25.94 15.92 -1.42
N TRP A 338 26.13 15.09 -2.45
CA TRP A 338 25.36 15.19 -3.70
C TRP A 338 23.86 15.04 -3.45
N PHE A 339 23.46 14.09 -2.60
CA PHE A 339 22.06 13.83 -2.32
C PHE A 339 21.39 15.03 -1.65
N ILE A 340 22.00 15.66 -0.64
CA ILE A 340 21.46 16.88 -0.04
C ILE A 340 21.41 18.01 -1.06
N LEU A 341 22.45 18.20 -1.86
CA LEU A 341 22.47 19.22 -2.91
C LEU A 341 21.33 19.04 -3.91
N TYR A 342 21.07 17.80 -4.33
CA TYR A 342 19.95 17.44 -5.19
C TYR A 342 18.59 17.71 -4.53
N LEU A 343 18.43 17.43 -3.23
CA LEU A 343 17.21 17.76 -2.49
C LEU A 343 17.02 19.26 -2.31
N LEU A 344 18.08 20.03 -2.06
CA LEU A 344 18.01 21.49 -2.00
C LEU A 344 17.53 22.07 -3.32
N GLY A 345 18.03 21.58 -4.46
CA GLY A 345 17.57 21.99 -5.78
C GLY A 345 16.08 21.73 -6.07
N LYS A 346 15.43 20.80 -5.34
CA LYS A 346 13.97 20.59 -5.43
C LYS A 346 13.15 21.56 -4.58
N ASN A 347 13.77 22.16 -3.57
CA ASN A 347 13.10 22.96 -2.54
C ASN A 347 13.42 24.44 -2.62
N MET A 348 14.45 24.82 -3.37
CA MET A 348 14.88 26.20 -3.57
C MET A 348 14.40 26.75 -4.92
N ASN A 349 14.28 28.08 -5.00
CA ASN A 349 14.07 28.77 -6.26
C ASN A 349 15.22 28.43 -7.25
N PRO A 350 14.93 28.09 -8.52
CA PRO A 350 15.95 27.74 -9.51
C PRO A 350 17.04 28.81 -9.72
N ILE A 351 16.71 30.09 -9.55
CA ILE A 351 17.68 31.21 -9.67
C ILE A 351 18.66 31.17 -8.50
N ILE A 352 18.15 31.06 -7.27
CA ILE A 352 18.95 30.98 -6.04
C ILE A 352 19.84 29.72 -6.08
N TYR A 353 19.28 28.60 -6.50
CA TYR A 353 20.02 27.34 -6.61
C TYR A 353 21.13 27.42 -7.68
N LYS A 354 20.92 28.14 -8.78
CA LYS A 354 21.94 28.39 -9.79
C LYS A 354 23.13 29.16 -9.19
N ASP A 355 22.85 30.25 -8.48
CA ASP A 355 23.89 31.07 -7.86
C ASP A 355 24.70 30.28 -6.84
N LEU A 356 24.02 29.46 -6.02
CA LEU A 356 24.65 28.55 -5.07
C LEU A 356 25.62 27.58 -5.78
N ILE A 357 25.21 26.96 -6.88
CA ILE A 357 26.05 26.00 -7.63
C ILE A 357 27.27 26.69 -8.26
N VAL A 358 27.11 27.89 -8.80
CA VAL A 358 28.23 28.63 -9.40
C VAL A 358 29.25 29.01 -8.33
N GLU A 359 28.79 29.55 -7.21
CA GLU A 359 29.68 29.98 -6.12
C GLU A 359 30.37 28.80 -5.45
N LEU A 360 29.64 27.71 -5.21
CA LEU A 360 30.20 26.46 -4.69
C LEU A 360 31.29 25.88 -5.62
N SER A 361 31.13 26.00 -6.95
CA SER A 361 32.17 25.55 -7.89
C SER A 361 33.44 26.39 -7.79
N LYS A 362 33.33 27.72 -7.62
CA LYS A 362 34.49 28.61 -7.48
C LYS A 362 35.25 28.33 -6.18
N GLU A 363 34.52 28.17 -5.09
CA GLU A 363 35.11 27.90 -3.76
C GLU A 363 35.87 26.57 -3.74
N LEU A 364 35.29 25.54 -4.38
CA LEU A 364 35.95 24.26 -4.55
C LEU A 364 37.17 24.34 -5.47
N GLU A 365 37.19 25.24 -6.46
CA GLU A 365 38.36 25.47 -7.31
C GLU A 365 39.51 26.12 -6.53
N HIS A 366 39.22 27.17 -5.75
CA HIS A 366 40.20 27.90 -4.96
C HIS A 366 40.95 26.98 -3.98
N LYS A 367 40.28 26.01 -3.36
CA LYS A 367 40.92 24.98 -2.51
C LYS A 367 41.96 24.10 -3.23
N THR A 368 41.87 23.94 -4.54
CA THR A 368 42.80 23.09 -5.33
C THR A 368 44.11 23.79 -5.63
N VAL A 369 44.11 25.13 -5.56
CA VAL A 369 45.27 25.94 -5.91
C VAL A 369 46.13 26.21 -4.67
N MET A 370 45.54 26.07 -3.46
CA MET A 370 46.21 26.30 -2.17
C MET A 370 46.69 25.02 -1.45
N VAL A 371 46.40 23.83 -2.00
CA VAL A 371 46.91 22.52 -1.56
C VAL A 371 47.80 21.99 -2.65
#